data_AF-W1VBR4-F1
#
_entry.id   AF-W1VBR4-F1
#
_cell.length_a   1.000
_cell.length_b   1.000
_cell.length_c   1.000
_cell.angle_alpha   90.00
_cell.angle_beta   90.00
_cell.angle_gamma   90.00
#
_symmetry.space_group_name_H-M   'P 1'
#
loop_
_entity.id
_entity.type
_entity.pdbx_description
1 polymer ?
#
loop_
_entity_poly.entity_id
_entity_poly.type
_entity_poly.pdbx_seq_one_letter_code
_entity_poly.pdbx_strand_id
1 'polypeptide(L)'
;NAPDGTRAAVRGAAVAQVPQVGGASWTSLVLDLPGRQELARLSLPGDVVMAPAQARELIELLRATVSDSIGRLDASEGQSRP
;
A
#
# COMPACT_ATOMS: atom_id res chain seq x y z
N ASN A 1 -17.08 -4.35 7.71
CA ASN A 1 -16.24 -3.21 8.14
C ASN A 1 -15.20 -3.68 9.11
N ALA A 2 -13.95 -3.24 8.94
CA ALA A 2 -12.87 -3.51 9.89
C ALA A 2 -13.06 -2.64 11.15
N PRO A 3 -12.61 -3.10 12.33
CA PRO A 3 -12.75 -2.32 13.56
C PRO A 3 -11.86 -1.08 13.55
N ASP A 4 -12.46 0.06 13.85
CA ASP A 4 -11.77 1.33 14.06
C ASP A 4 -10.90 1.30 15.31
N GLY A 5 -9.97 2.24 15.42
CA GLY A 5 -9.03 2.31 16.55
C GLY A 5 -7.96 1.20 16.55
N THR A 6 -7.90 0.40 15.49
CA THR A 6 -6.93 -0.67 15.33
C THR A 6 -6.26 -0.66 13.96
N ARG A 7 -5.11 -1.33 13.85
CA ARG A 7 -4.46 -1.56 12.55
C ARG A 7 -5.31 -2.35 11.55
N ALA A 8 -6.38 -3.02 11.99
CA ALA A 8 -7.30 -3.69 11.08
C ALA A 8 -8.02 -2.66 10.17
N ALA A 9 -8.22 -1.43 10.64
CA ALA A 9 -8.76 -0.34 9.82
C ALA A 9 -7.85 -0.04 8.62
N VAL A 10 -6.52 -0.02 8.82
CA VAL A 10 -5.55 0.14 7.72
C VAL A 10 -5.67 -1.00 6.74
N ARG A 11 -5.66 -2.26 7.19
CA ARG A 11 -5.78 -3.41 6.28
C ARG A 11 -7.08 -3.36 5.47
N GLY A 12 -8.21 -3.11 6.13
CA GLY A 12 -9.50 -3.03 5.48
C GLY A 12 -9.56 -1.90 4.45
N ALA A 13 -9.04 -0.73 4.80
CA ALA A 13 -8.96 0.41 3.89
C ALA A 13 -8.01 0.14 2.71
N ALA A 14 -6.83 -0.44 2.95
CA ALA A 14 -5.85 -0.75 1.93
C ALA A 14 -6.42 -1.73 0.89
N VAL A 15 -7.01 -2.83 1.34
CA VAL A 15 -7.64 -3.83 0.45
C VAL A 15 -8.80 -3.22 -0.34
N ALA A 16 -9.57 -2.31 0.26
CA ALA A 16 -10.73 -1.71 -0.41
C ALA A 16 -10.37 -0.57 -1.38
N GLN A 17 -9.27 0.15 -1.14
CA GLN A 17 -8.98 1.43 -1.81
C GLN A 17 -7.70 1.42 -2.66
N VAL A 18 -6.84 0.41 -2.51
CA VAL A 18 -5.55 0.34 -3.22
C VAL A 18 -5.53 -0.94 -4.06
N PRO A 19 -5.81 -0.87 -5.37
CA PRO A 19 -5.92 -2.05 -6.25
C PRO A 19 -4.67 -2.93 -6.28
N GLN A 20 -3.50 -2.34 -6.03
CA GLN A 20 -2.22 -3.02 -5.99
C GLN A 20 -2.08 -3.93 -4.76
N VAL A 21 -2.96 -3.84 -3.76
CA VAL A 21 -2.96 -4.74 -2.61
C VAL A 21 -3.54 -6.09 -3.02
N GLY A 22 -2.65 -7.02 -3.41
CA GLY A 22 -3.01 -8.40 -3.78
C GLY A 22 -3.20 -9.33 -2.59
N GLY A 23 -2.77 -8.92 -1.39
CA GLY A 23 -2.95 -9.71 -0.17
C GLY A 23 -2.65 -8.95 1.11
N ALA A 24 -3.13 -9.48 2.24
CA ALA A 24 -2.90 -8.90 3.56
C ALA A 24 -2.76 -9.99 4.64
N SER A 25 -1.95 -9.70 5.64
CA SER A 25 -1.81 -10.48 6.87
C SER A 25 -2.08 -9.59 8.08
N TRP A 26 -1.92 -10.13 9.30
CA TRP A 26 -2.03 -9.33 10.52
C TRP A 26 -1.02 -8.19 10.60
N THR A 27 0.18 -8.39 10.05
CA THR A 27 1.33 -7.52 10.24
C THR A 27 1.93 -7.03 8.93
N SER A 28 1.31 -7.34 7.79
CA SER A 28 1.84 -6.91 6.49
C SER A 28 0.77 -6.75 5.42
N LEU A 29 1.06 -5.92 4.42
CA LEU A 29 0.38 -5.88 3.13
C LEU A 29 1.30 -6.45 2.04
N VAL A 30 0.73 -7.10 1.04
CA VAL A 30 1.42 -7.60 -0.15
C VAL A 30 0.94 -6.76 -1.35
N LEU A 31 1.89 -6.17 -2.06
CA LEU A 31 1.66 -5.24 -3.15
C LEU A 31 2.15 -5.84 -4.46
N ASP A 32 1.27 -5.88 -5.44
CA ASP A 32 1.59 -6.10 -6.84
C ASP A 32 1.81 -4.74 -7.49
N LEU A 33 3.08 -4.39 -7.67
CA LEU A 33 3.48 -3.09 -8.19
C LEU A 33 3.85 -3.24 -9.67
N PRO A 34 3.33 -2.36 -10.54
CA PRO A 34 3.66 -2.42 -11.96
C PRO A 34 5.19 -2.41 -12.20
N GLY A 35 5.63 -3.15 -13.22
CA GLY A 35 7.03 -3.31 -13.59
C GLY A 35 7.97 -3.91 -12.55
N ARG A 36 7.46 -4.41 -11.42
CA ARG A 36 8.21 -5.30 -10.53
C ARG A 36 7.86 -6.74 -10.84
N GLN A 37 8.89 -7.59 -10.96
CA GLN A 37 8.68 -9.04 -11.14
C GLN A 37 8.30 -9.73 -9.82
N GLU A 38 8.63 -9.12 -8.68
CA GLU A 38 8.38 -9.67 -7.35
C GLU A 38 7.36 -8.83 -6.59
N LEU A 39 6.50 -9.51 -5.81
CA LEU A 39 5.56 -8.86 -4.92
C LEU A 39 6.30 -8.13 -3.79
N ALA A 40 5.96 -6.87 -3.58
CA ALA A 40 6.52 -6.09 -2.47
C ALA A 40 5.74 -6.38 -1.18
N ARG A 41 6.45 -6.52 -0.06
CA ARG A 41 5.83 -6.67 1.26
C ARG A 41 6.04 -5.40 2.09
N LEU A 42 4.93 -4.78 2.49
CA LEU A 42 4.93 -3.65 3.41
C LEU A 42 4.59 -4.15 4.81
N SER A 43 5.49 -3.97 5.77
CA SER A 43 5.21 -4.25 7.18
C SER A 43 4.29 -3.18 7.76
N LEU A 44 3.28 -3.62 8.51
CA LEU A 44 2.42 -2.74 9.29
C LEU A 44 3.01 -2.55 10.69
N PRO A 45 2.67 -1.45 11.38
CA PRO A 45 3.04 -1.25 12.78
C PRO A 45 2.67 -2.46 13.66
N GLY A 46 3.57 -2.78 14.58
CA GLY A 46 3.44 -3.93 15.48
C GLY A 46 2.27 -3.80 16.46
N ASP A 47 1.90 -2.57 16.80
CA ASP A 47 0.82 -2.26 17.73
C ASP A 47 -0.56 -2.59 17.14
N VAL A 48 -1.43 -3.16 17.97
CA VAL A 48 -2.82 -3.44 17.60
C VAL A 48 -3.65 -2.15 17.64
N VAL A 49 -3.46 -1.35 18.71
CA VAL A 49 -4.11 -0.06 18.90
C VAL A 49 -3.50 0.95 17.93
N MET A 50 -4.34 1.65 17.20
CA MET A 50 -3.91 2.64 16.22
C MET A 50 -4.92 3.77 16.17
N ALA A 51 -4.45 5.00 16.37
CA ALA A 51 -5.32 6.16 16.27
C ALA A 51 -5.86 6.29 14.83
N PRO A 52 -7.13 6.68 14.65
CA PRO A 52 -7.72 6.85 13.32
C PRO A 52 -6.91 7.78 12.40
N ALA A 53 -6.30 8.83 12.96
CA ALA A 53 -5.42 9.74 12.23
C ALA A 53 -4.17 9.04 11.67
N GLN A 54 -3.51 8.21 12.49
CA GLN A 54 -2.34 7.42 12.06
C GLN A 54 -2.73 6.39 11.00
N ALA A 55 -3.90 5.75 11.14
CA ALA A 55 -4.41 4.82 10.14
C ALA A 55 -4.64 5.53 8.80
N ARG A 56 -5.23 6.73 8.82
CA ARG A 56 -5.44 7.55 7.63
C ARG A 56 -4.12 7.95 6.98
N GLU A 57 -3.17 8.45 7.77
CA GLU A 57 -1.85 8.87 7.30
C GLU A 57 -1.11 7.70 6.62
N LEU A 58 -1.12 6.52 7.22
CA LEU A 58 -0.48 5.34 6.66
C LEU A 58 -1.10 4.92 5.32
N ILE A 59 -2.42 5.08 5.16
CA ILE A 59 -3.10 4.80 3.90
C ILE A 59 -2.76 5.84 2.82
N GLU A 60 -2.67 7.12 3.18
CA GLU A 60 -2.21 8.14 2.22
C GLU A 60 -0.76 7.90 1.79
N LEU A 61 0.12 7.54 2.73
CA LEU A 61 1.51 7.20 2.42
C LEU A 61 1.60 5.99 1.49
N LEU A 62 0.78 4.96 1.73
CA LEU A 62 0.69 3.79 0.85
C LEU A 62 0.29 4.20 -0.56
N ARG A 63 -0.77 5.02 -0.71
CA ARG A 63 -1.21 5.54 -2.01
C ARG A 63 -0.11 6.31 -2.71
N ALA A 64 0.55 7.24 -2.02
CA ALA A 64 1.64 8.04 -2.58
C ALA A 64 2.80 7.15 -3.07
N THR A 65 3.17 6.13 -2.31
CA THR A 65 4.23 5.18 -2.68
C THR A 65 3.88 4.37 -3.93
N VAL A 66 2.62 3.96 -4.05
CA VAL A 66 2.12 3.25 -5.24
C VAL A 66 2.11 4.16 -6.46
N SER A 67 1.59 5.39 -6.33
CA SER A 67 1.59 6.37 -7.42
C SER A 67 2.99 6.72 -7.91
N ASP A 68 3.94 6.89 -6.99
CA ASP A 68 5.35 7.12 -7.32
C ASP A 68 5.97 5.92 -8.05
N SER A 69 5.66 4.68 -7.63
CA SER A 69 6.13 3.48 -8.32
C SER A 69 5.61 3.41 -9.76
N ILE A 70 4.36 3.82 -10.00
CA ILE A 70 3.78 3.89 -11.34
C ILE A 70 4.45 4.97 -12.18
N GLY A 71 4.60 6.19 -11.64
CA GLY A 71 5.21 7.30 -12.38
C GLY A 71 6.66 7.03 -12.82
N ARG A 72 7.43 6.26 -12.05
CA ARG A 72 8.79 5.84 -12.43
C ARG A 72 8.81 4.91 -13.64
N LEU A 73 7.77 4.11 -13.85
CA LEU A 73 7.66 3.21 -15.00
C LEU A 73 7.36 4.00 -16.26
N ASP A 74 6.35 4.89 -16.19
CA ASP A 74 5.98 5.76 -17.31
C ASP A 74 7.20 6.57 -17.80
N ALA A 75 8.01 7.08 -16.86
CA ALA A 75 9.25 7.78 -17.17
C ALA A 75 10.32 6.88 -17.83
N SER A 76 10.44 5.62 -17.38
CA SER A 76 11.40 4.66 -17.93
C SER A 76 11.02 4.20 -19.34
N GLU A 77 9.72 4.02 -19.62
CA GLU A 77 9.21 3.67 -20.94
C GLU A 77 9.36 4.83 -21.94
N GLY A 78 9.18 6.08 -21.48
CA GLY A 78 9.38 7.29 -22.29
C GLY A 78 10.84 7.52 -22.74
N GLN A 79 11.82 6.97 -22.03
CA GLN A 79 13.25 7.07 -22.38
C GLN A 79 13.71 6.04 -23.42
N SER A 80 12.90 5.02 -23.74
CA SER A 80 13.32 3.87 -24.55
C SER A 80 12.92 3.94 -26.04
N ARG A 81 12.41 5.09 -26.53
CA ARG A 81 12.07 5.25 -27.96
C ARG A 81 13.16 6.03 -28.70
N PRO A 82 13.84 5.42 -29.71
CA PRO A 82 14.79 6.10 -30.58
C PRO A 82 14.11 7.04 -31.58
#